data_AF-A0AA97B9C6-F1
#
_entry.id   AF-A0AA97B9C6-F1
#
_cell.length_a   1.000
_cell.length_b   1.000
_cell.length_c   1.000
_cell.angle_alpha   90.00
_cell.angle_beta   90.00
_cell.angle_gamma   90.00
#
_symmetry.space_group_name_H-M   'P 1'
#
loop_
_entity.id
_entity.type
_entity.pdbx_description
1 polymer ?
#
loop_
_entity_poly.entity_id
_entity_poly.type
_entity_poly.pdbx_seq_one_letter_code
_entity_poly.pdbx_strand_id
1 'polypeptide(L)' 'MGNDTNDGVRTLVSDRKALYVGTANPMNLHPDGGWELLQLKKD' A
#
# COMPACT_ATOMS: atom_id res chain seq x y z
N MET A 1 -4.08 -7.98 -0.39
CA MET A 1 -2.89 -7.15 -0.10
C MET A 1 -1.80 -8.11 0.35
N GLY A 2 -0.53 -7.83 0.06
CA GLY A 2 0.55 -8.82 0.27
C GLY A 2 0.91 -9.00 1.75
N ASN A 3 0.54 -8.03 2.57
CA ASN A 3 0.72 -8.03 4.02
C ASN A 3 -0.62 -8.20 4.75
N ASP A 4 -0.76 -9.26 5.55
CA ASP A 4 -1.98 -9.57 6.31
C ASP A 4 -2.20 -8.66 7.53
N THR A 5 -1.19 -7.91 7.95
CA THR A 5 -1.28 -6.92 9.03
C THR A 5 -1.72 -5.53 8.54
N ASN A 6 -2.07 -5.43 7.27
CA ASN A 6 -2.56 -4.22 6.65
C ASN A 6 -3.99 -3.90 7.10
N ASP A 7 -4.20 -2.66 7.53
CA ASP A 7 -5.44 -2.16 8.13
C ASP A 7 -6.15 -1.14 7.22
N GLY A 8 -5.69 -0.98 5.97
CA GLY A 8 -6.41 -0.21 4.96
C GLY A 8 -5.54 0.61 4.01
N VAL A 9 -6.11 1.68 3.46
CA VAL A 9 -5.44 2.59 2.51
C VAL A 9 -5.17 3.92 3.20
N ARG A 10 -3.94 4.42 3.13
CA ARG A 10 -3.53 5.70 3.70
C ARG A 10 -3.37 6.80 2.65
N THR A 11 -2.88 6.44 1.48
CA THR A 11 -2.49 7.40 0.44
C THR A 11 -2.87 6.88 -0.93
N LEU A 12 -3.42 7.76 -1.76
CA LEU A 12 -3.65 7.51 -3.19
C LEU A 12 -2.97 8.62 -3.99
N VAL A 13 -2.06 8.25 -4.88
CA VAL A 13 -1.39 9.18 -5.79
C VAL A 13 -1.53 8.67 -7.21
N SER A 14 -2.08 9.49 -8.10
CA SER A 14 -2.16 9.17 -9.51
C SER A 14 -1.00 9.76 -10.30
N ASP A 15 -0.52 9.00 -11.30
CA ASP A 15 0.22 9.54 -12.43
C ASP A 15 -0.60 9.34 -13.73
N ARG A 16 -0.03 9.67 -14.90
CA ARG A 16 -0.77 9.56 -16.18
C ARG A 16 -1.10 8.12 -16.62
N LYS A 17 -0.45 7.12 -16.04
CA LYS A 17 -0.49 5.71 -16.48
C LYS A 17 -0.84 4.73 -15.35
N ALA A 18 -0.80 5.17 -14.10
CA ALA A 18 -0.94 4.33 -12.94
C ALA A 18 -1.56 5.08 -11.75
N LEU A 19 -2.13 4.29 -10.83
CA LEU A 19 -2.52 4.73 -9.51
C LEU A 19 -1.64 4.00 -8.48
N TYR A 20 -0.96 4.77 -7.64
CA TYR A 20 -0.20 4.25 -6.52
C TYR A 20 -1.05 4.27 -5.26
N VAL A 21 -1.10 3.13 -4.57
CA VAL A 21 -1.86 2.92 -3.34
C VAL A 21 -0.89 2.63 -2.22
N GLY A 22 -0.77 3.56 -1.28
CA GLY A 22 -0.03 3.38 -0.04
C GLY A 22 -0.95 2.80 1.04
N THR A 23 -0.50 1.72 1.68
CA THR A 23 -1.31 1.02 2.67
C THR A 23 -1.10 1.55 4.09
N ALA A 24 -2.07 1.32 4.96
CA ALA A 24 -1.99 1.61 6.39
C ALA A 24 -1.62 0.32 7.12
N ASN A 25 -0.57 0.35 7.92
CA ASN A 25 -0.21 -0.79 8.78
C ASN A 25 0.19 -0.27 10.17
N PRO A 26 -0.52 -0.66 11.24
CA PRO A 26 -0.20 -0.28 12.61
C PRO A 26 1.08 -0.98 13.14
N MET A 27 1.54 -2.05 12.50
CA MET A 27 2.74 -2.82 12.84
C MET A 27 3.99 -2.31 12.08
N ASN A 28 4.18 -1.00 11.95
CA ASN A 28 5.23 -0.42 11.12
C ASN A 28 6.68 -0.71 11.58
N LEU A 29 6.87 -1.16 12.83
CA LEU A 29 8.18 -1.53 13.39
C LEU A 29 8.33 -3.04 13.61
N HIS A 30 7.34 -3.84 13.22
CA HIS A 30 7.38 -5.29 13.35
C HIS A 30 8.13 -5.91 12.16
N PRO A 31 8.95 -6.96 12.36
CA PRO A 31 9.67 -7.64 11.26
C PRO A 31 8.76 -8.11 10.12
N ASP A 32 7.56 -8.57 10.46
CA ASP A 32 6.54 -9.03 9.50
C ASP A 32 5.52 -7.93 9.11
N GLY A 33 5.71 -6.71 9.64
CA GLY A 33 4.84 -5.57 9.39
C GLY A 33 5.43 -4.60 8.36
N GLY A 34 4.97 -3.35 8.41
CA GLY A 34 5.44 -2.29 7.50
C GLY A 34 4.45 -1.91 6.40
N TRP A 35 4.78 -0.83 5.70
CA TRP A 35 3.91 -0.26 4.67
C TRP A 35 4.19 -0.87 3.29
N GLU A 36 3.15 -1.10 2.52
CA GLU A 36 3.24 -1.53 1.14
C GLU A 36 2.89 -0.35 0.21
N LEU A 37 3.56 -0.32 -0.95
CA LEU A 37 3.20 0.57 -2.06
C LEU A 37 2.80 -0.30 -3.25
N LEU A 38 1.51 -0.27 -3.59
CA LEU A 38 0.96 -1.03 -4.70
C LEU A 38 0.81 -0.12 -5.92
N GLN A 39 1.19 -0.61 -7.09
CA GLN A 39 0.95 0.08 -8.36
C GLN A 39 -0.20 -0.61 -9.10
N LEU A 40 -1.29 0.11 -9.31
CA LEU A 40 -2.40 -0.32 -10.17
C LEU A 40 -2.21 0.27 -11.56
N LYS A 41 -2.15 -0.59 -12.57
CA LYS A 41 -2.12 -0.20 -13.99
C LYS A 41 -3.44 -0.59 -14.61
N LYS A 42 -3.91 0.23 -15.55
CA LYS A 42 -5.01 -0.16 -16.42
C LYS A 42 -4.40 -0.95 -17.58
N ASP A 43 -4.88 -2.17 -17.78
CA ASP A 43 -4.51 -3.02 -18.92
C ASP A 43 -4.84 -2.34 -20.26
#